data_AF-A0A2J8P7J6-F1
#
_entry.id   AF-A0A2J8P7J6-F1
#
_cell.length_a   1.000
_cell.length_b   1.000
_cell.length_c   1.000
_cell.angle_alpha   90.00
_cell.angle_beta   90.00
_cell.angle_gamma   90.00
#
_symmetry.space_group_name_H-M   'P 1'
#
loop_
_entity.id
_entity.type
_entity.pdbx_description
1 polymer ?
#
loop_
_entity_poly.entity_id
_entity_poly.type
_entity_poly.pdbx_seq_one_letter_code
_entity_poly.pdbx_strand_id
1 'polypeptide(L)'
;KHLEQRLKLMASDMIESCVKRTRIAFEVKLQKTSRSTDFRVPQSICTMFNVMVDAKAQSTKLCSMEMGQEHQYHSKIDELIEETVKEMITLLVAKFVTILEGVLAKLSRYDEGTLFSSFLSFTKPGMDVADAYVTFVRHSQDVLRDKVNEEMYIERLFDQWYNSSMNVICTWLTDRMDLQLHIYQLKTL
;
A
#
# COMPACT_ATOMS: atom_id res chain seq x y z
N LYS A 1 -0.19 -36.70 -22.91
CA LYS A 1 -1.13 -37.01 -21.80
C LYS A 1 -0.44 -37.09 -20.42
N HIS A 2 0.15 -38.21 -19.94
CA HIS A 2 0.73 -38.26 -18.58
C HIS A 2 1.94 -37.33 -18.34
N LEU A 3 2.89 -37.24 -19.30
CA LEU A 3 4.04 -36.35 -19.18
C LEU A 3 3.64 -34.87 -19.15
N GLU A 4 2.71 -34.51 -20.02
CA GLU A 4 2.18 -33.15 -20.17
C GLU A 4 1.44 -32.68 -18.92
N GLN A 5 0.60 -33.54 -18.35
CA GLN A 5 -0.07 -33.27 -17.07
C GLN A 5 0.93 -33.06 -15.93
N ARG A 6 2.01 -33.85 -15.89
CA ARG A 6 3.06 -33.70 -14.88
C ARG A 6 3.85 -32.40 -15.05
N LEU A 7 4.12 -31.97 -16.28
CA LEU A 7 4.76 -30.69 -16.56
C LEU A 7 3.89 -29.50 -16.12
N LYS A 8 2.57 -29.59 -16.34
CA LYS A 8 1.61 -28.57 -15.90
C LYS A 8 1.55 -28.44 -14.38
N LEU A 9 1.54 -29.55 -13.66
CA LEU A 9 1.62 -29.56 -12.19
C LEU A 9 2.93 -28.93 -11.69
N MET A 10 4.07 -29.29 -12.30
CA MET A 10 5.35 -28.68 -11.92
C MET A 10 5.37 -27.16 -12.19
N ALA A 11 4.82 -26.71 -13.31
CA ALA A 11 4.71 -25.28 -13.62
C ALA A 11 3.80 -24.54 -12.63
N SER A 12 2.65 -25.14 -12.29
CA SER A 12 1.73 -24.64 -11.26
C SER A 12 2.43 -24.48 -9.90
N ASP A 13 3.10 -25.52 -9.41
CA ASP A 13 3.81 -25.50 -8.13
C ASP A 13 4.93 -24.44 -8.10
N MET A 14 5.59 -24.23 -9.25
CA MET A 14 6.60 -23.19 -9.40
C MET A 14 6.00 -21.78 -9.30
N ILE A 15 4.84 -21.54 -9.94
CA ILE A 15 4.13 -20.25 -9.85
C ILE A 15 3.66 -20.01 -8.42
N GLU A 16 3.00 -20.98 -7.79
CA GLU A 16 2.54 -20.89 -6.40
C GLU A 16 3.70 -20.55 -5.45
N SER A 17 4.83 -21.25 -5.59
CA SER A 17 6.01 -20.99 -4.79
C SER A 17 6.61 -19.60 -5.04
N CYS A 18 6.57 -19.12 -6.29
CA CYS A 18 7.01 -17.77 -6.64
C CYS A 18 6.15 -16.70 -5.96
N VAL A 19 4.82 -16.84 -6.04
CA VAL A 19 3.85 -15.93 -5.44
C VAL A 19 4.05 -15.84 -3.93
N LYS A 20 4.09 -16.98 -3.25
CA LYS A 20 4.28 -17.05 -1.79
C LYS A 20 5.59 -16.43 -1.32
N ARG A 21 6.70 -16.72 -1.99
CA ARG A 21 8.01 -16.14 -1.63
C ARG A 21 8.05 -14.63 -1.88
N THR A 22 7.42 -14.17 -2.96
CA THR A 22 7.36 -12.75 -3.30
C THR A 22 6.60 -11.97 -2.24
N ARG A 23 5.45 -12.49 -1.77
CA ARG A 23 4.68 -11.92 -0.66
C ARG A 23 5.52 -11.74 0.61
N ILE A 24 6.23 -12.80 1.02
CA ILE A 24 7.07 -12.76 2.23
C ILE A 24 8.19 -11.72 2.07
N ALA A 25 8.85 -11.71 0.91
CA ALA A 25 9.91 -10.75 0.63
C ALA A 25 9.39 -9.30 0.60
N PHE A 26 8.19 -9.08 0.08
CA PHE A 26 7.49 -7.79 0.08
C PHE A 26 7.29 -7.28 1.49
N GLU A 27 6.70 -8.10 2.37
CA GLU A 27 6.43 -7.74 3.76
C GLU A 27 7.74 -7.40 4.50
N VAL A 28 8.74 -8.27 4.42
CA VAL A 28 10.05 -8.06 5.05
C VAL A 28 10.72 -6.79 4.55
N LYS A 29 10.62 -6.50 3.25
CA LYS A 29 11.20 -5.28 2.67
C LYS A 29 10.47 -4.05 3.18
N LEU A 30 9.15 -4.07 3.23
CA LEU A 30 8.34 -2.94 3.68
C LEU A 30 8.56 -2.63 5.17
N GLN A 31 8.69 -3.65 6.02
CA GLN A 31 8.97 -3.47 7.45
C GLN A 31 10.28 -2.72 7.74
N LYS A 32 11.29 -2.86 6.88
CA LYS A 32 12.63 -2.24 7.03
C LYS A 32 12.70 -0.78 6.58
N THR A 33 11.61 -0.23 6.06
CA THR A 33 11.57 1.15 5.54
C THR A 33 11.10 2.16 6.60
N SER A 34 11.43 3.44 6.40
CA SER A 34 11.00 4.56 7.25
C SER A 34 9.49 4.60 7.48
N ARG A 35 9.05 5.08 8.65
CA ARG A 35 7.62 5.28 9.01
C ARG A 35 7.23 6.76 9.00
N SER A 36 8.04 7.63 8.42
CA SER A 36 7.83 9.07 8.32
C SER A 36 7.76 9.54 6.87
N THR A 37 7.56 10.84 6.65
CA THR A 37 7.37 11.47 5.33
C THR A 37 8.60 11.41 4.41
N ASP A 38 9.75 11.02 4.93
CA ASP A 38 10.95 10.67 4.15
C ASP A 38 10.85 9.28 3.51
N PHE A 39 9.84 8.48 3.84
CA PHE A 39 9.61 7.19 3.18
C PHE A 39 9.51 7.37 1.66
N ARG A 40 10.16 6.46 0.93
CA ARG A 40 10.12 6.36 -0.52
C ARG A 40 9.77 4.93 -0.90
N VAL A 41 8.81 4.75 -1.79
CA VAL A 41 8.43 3.41 -2.29
C VAL A 41 9.65 2.79 -2.96
N PRO A 42 10.21 1.68 -2.42
CA PRO A 42 11.37 1.05 -3.03
C PRO A 42 11.01 0.48 -4.40
N GLN A 43 11.89 0.64 -5.41
CA GLN A 43 11.68 0.04 -6.73
C GLN A 43 11.39 -1.47 -6.66
N SER A 44 12.02 -2.17 -5.71
CA SER A 44 11.80 -3.60 -5.50
C SER A 44 10.36 -3.93 -5.12
N ILE A 45 9.65 -3.04 -4.41
CA ILE A 45 8.23 -3.21 -4.07
C ILE A 45 7.38 -3.17 -5.35
N CYS A 46 7.65 -2.23 -6.25
CA CYS A 46 6.98 -2.17 -7.57
C CYS A 46 7.29 -3.42 -8.41
N THR A 47 8.56 -3.86 -8.43
CA THR A 47 8.95 -5.10 -9.12
C THR A 47 8.19 -6.31 -8.58
N MET A 48 7.99 -6.41 -7.26
CA MET A 48 7.22 -7.51 -6.66
C MET A 48 5.75 -7.50 -7.06
N PHE A 49 5.12 -6.33 -7.27
CA PHE A 49 3.79 -6.26 -7.90
C PHE A 49 3.82 -6.77 -9.35
N ASN A 50 4.82 -6.37 -10.14
CA ASN A 50 4.95 -6.83 -11.51
C ASN A 50 5.19 -8.35 -11.60
N VAL A 51 5.85 -8.95 -10.60
CA VAL A 51 5.94 -10.42 -10.50
C VAL A 51 4.56 -11.07 -10.35
N MET A 52 3.58 -10.42 -9.70
CA MET A 52 2.20 -10.94 -9.64
C MET A 52 1.50 -10.83 -11.01
N VAL A 53 1.73 -9.74 -11.75
CA VAL A 53 1.24 -9.57 -13.12
C VAL A 53 1.80 -10.67 -14.02
N ASP A 54 3.11 -10.90 -13.94
CA ASP A 54 3.78 -11.96 -14.70
C ASP A 54 3.26 -13.34 -14.30
N ALA A 55 3.10 -13.62 -13.00
CA ALA A 55 2.55 -14.87 -12.51
C ALA A 55 1.15 -15.12 -13.07
N LYS A 56 0.29 -14.09 -13.12
CA LYS A 56 -1.05 -14.18 -13.71
C LYS A 56 -1.00 -14.49 -15.20
N ALA A 57 -0.14 -13.78 -15.94
CA ALA A 57 0.05 -14.02 -17.38
C ALA A 57 0.58 -15.44 -17.67
N GLN A 58 1.45 -15.98 -16.82
CA GLN A 58 1.93 -17.36 -16.96
C GLN A 58 0.88 -18.39 -16.56
N SER A 59 0.06 -18.11 -15.53
CA SER A 59 -1.08 -18.95 -15.15
C SER A 59 -2.05 -19.14 -16.33
N THR A 60 -2.42 -18.06 -17.02
CA THR A 60 -3.33 -18.12 -18.18
C THR A 60 -2.74 -18.91 -19.36
N LYS A 61 -1.43 -18.89 -19.58
CA LYS A 61 -0.79 -19.68 -20.65
C LYS A 61 -0.85 -21.18 -20.39
N LEU A 62 -0.90 -21.60 -19.12
CA LEU A 62 -1.10 -23.00 -18.77
C LEU A 62 -2.52 -23.49 -19.13
N CYS A 63 -3.48 -22.57 -19.35
CA CYS A 63 -4.88 -22.87 -19.67
C CYS A 63 -5.17 -23.19 -21.15
N SER A 64 -4.25 -22.93 -22.08
CA SER A 64 -4.54 -23.00 -23.53
C SER A 64 -4.32 -24.39 -24.15
N MET A 65 -4.08 -25.42 -23.33
CA MET A 65 -3.72 -26.76 -23.79
C MET A 65 -4.68 -27.84 -23.25
N GLU A 66 -5.81 -28.07 -23.93
CA GLU A 66 -6.81 -29.16 -23.76
C GLU A 66 -7.82 -29.11 -22.58
N MET A 67 -9.12 -29.18 -22.96
CA MET A 67 -10.31 -29.07 -22.11
C MET A 67 -10.59 -30.33 -21.26
N GLY A 68 -10.77 -30.17 -19.94
CA GLY A 68 -11.59 -31.10 -19.12
C GLY A 68 -11.26 -31.21 -17.63
N GLN A 69 -9.98 -31.20 -17.24
CA GLN A 69 -9.54 -31.33 -15.83
C GLN A 69 -8.76 -30.11 -15.29
N GLU A 70 -8.46 -29.14 -16.15
CA GLU A 70 -7.58 -28.00 -15.83
C GLU A 70 -8.24 -26.89 -15.01
N HIS A 71 -9.55 -26.71 -15.11
CA HIS A 71 -10.25 -25.55 -14.55
C HIS A 71 -10.11 -25.41 -13.01
N GLN A 72 -9.95 -26.52 -12.28
CA GLN A 72 -9.86 -26.50 -10.81
C GLN A 72 -8.49 -26.03 -10.29
N TYR A 73 -7.40 -26.35 -10.99
CA TYR A 73 -6.04 -25.93 -10.59
C TYR A 73 -5.80 -24.45 -10.91
N HIS A 74 -6.26 -24.00 -12.08
CA HIS A 74 -6.15 -22.60 -12.48
C HIS A 74 -6.96 -21.67 -11.57
N SER A 75 -8.19 -22.06 -11.23
CA SER A 75 -9.00 -21.30 -10.26
C SER A 75 -8.24 -21.05 -8.96
N LYS A 76 -7.45 -22.03 -8.50
CA LYS A 76 -6.70 -21.93 -7.24
C LYS A 76 -5.47 -21.04 -7.34
N ILE A 77 -4.72 -21.10 -8.44
CA ILE A 77 -3.54 -20.22 -8.63
C ILE A 77 -3.99 -18.78 -8.86
N ASP A 78 -5.01 -18.57 -9.68
CA ASP A 78 -5.52 -17.23 -9.98
C ASP A 78 -6.11 -16.59 -8.71
N GLU A 79 -6.86 -17.37 -7.91
CA GLU A 79 -7.34 -16.94 -6.58
C GLU A 79 -6.16 -16.60 -5.66
N LEU A 80 -5.14 -17.47 -5.57
CA LEU A 80 -3.95 -17.21 -4.76
C LEU A 80 -3.22 -15.92 -5.18
N ILE A 81 -3.07 -15.68 -6.48
CA ILE A 81 -2.42 -14.45 -6.99
C ILE A 81 -3.25 -13.23 -6.61
N GLU A 82 -4.56 -13.31 -6.82
CA GLU A 82 -5.48 -12.20 -6.55
C GLU A 82 -5.54 -11.86 -5.05
N GLU A 83 -5.61 -12.88 -4.18
CA GLU A 83 -5.51 -12.72 -2.73
C GLU A 83 -4.16 -12.11 -2.34
N THR A 84 -3.06 -12.60 -2.91
CA THR A 84 -1.72 -12.10 -2.60
C THR A 84 -1.57 -10.62 -2.99
N VAL A 85 -2.09 -10.22 -4.15
CA VAL A 85 -2.08 -8.81 -4.58
C VAL A 85 -2.91 -7.95 -3.62
N LYS A 86 -4.11 -8.40 -3.23
CA LYS A 86 -4.96 -7.70 -2.27
C LYS A 86 -4.25 -7.49 -0.93
N GLU A 87 -3.54 -8.49 -0.44
CA GLU A 87 -2.75 -8.39 0.79
C GLU A 87 -1.56 -7.45 0.64
N MET A 88 -0.82 -7.52 -0.47
CA MET A 88 0.28 -6.60 -0.77
C MET A 88 -0.18 -5.14 -0.81
N ILE A 89 -1.32 -4.87 -1.45
CA ILE A 89 -1.96 -3.55 -1.45
C ILE A 89 -2.30 -3.13 -0.02
N THR A 90 -2.96 -4.01 0.74
CA THR A 90 -3.36 -3.72 2.13
C THR A 90 -2.16 -3.38 3.01
N LEU A 91 -1.06 -4.11 2.90
CA LEU A 91 0.17 -3.85 3.65
C LEU A 91 0.80 -2.49 3.29
N LEU A 92 0.83 -2.15 1.99
CA LEU A 92 1.38 -0.87 1.54
C LEU A 92 0.50 0.31 1.93
N VAL A 93 -0.82 0.16 1.84
CA VAL A 93 -1.78 1.17 2.32
C VAL A 93 -1.63 1.37 3.83
N ALA A 94 -1.55 0.29 4.62
CA ALA A 94 -1.33 0.39 6.05
C ALA A 94 -0.04 1.15 6.38
N LYS A 95 1.03 0.94 5.61
CA LYS A 95 2.27 1.72 5.74
C LYS A 95 2.06 3.21 5.51
N PHE A 96 1.30 3.59 4.49
CA PHE A 96 0.99 4.99 4.19
C PHE A 96 0.12 5.63 5.26
N VAL A 97 -0.86 4.88 5.79
CA VAL A 97 -1.70 5.32 6.89
C VAL A 97 -0.87 5.58 8.15
N THR A 98 0.08 4.72 8.50
CA THR A 98 0.99 4.97 9.64
C THR A 98 1.77 6.28 9.49
N ILE A 99 2.15 6.65 8.27
CA ILE A 99 2.84 7.93 8.00
C ILE A 99 1.88 9.10 8.25
N LEU A 100 0.63 9.01 7.80
CA LEU A 100 -0.41 10.00 8.04
C LEU A 100 -0.72 10.15 9.53
N GLU A 101 -0.88 9.04 10.26
CA GLU A 101 -1.06 9.06 11.71
C GLU A 101 0.10 9.77 12.41
N GLY A 102 1.34 9.54 11.96
CA GLY A 102 2.52 10.25 12.46
C GLY A 102 2.50 11.76 12.19
N VAL A 103 1.92 12.19 11.07
CA VAL A 103 1.68 13.61 10.76
C VAL A 103 0.61 14.20 11.67
N LEU A 104 -0.53 13.53 11.79
CA LEU A 104 -1.64 13.94 12.65
C LEU A 104 -1.21 14.03 14.12
N ALA A 105 -0.40 13.09 14.61
CA ALA A 105 0.15 13.14 15.96
C ALA A 105 1.07 14.35 16.21
N LYS A 106 1.79 14.82 15.19
CA LYS A 106 2.56 16.08 15.28
C LYS A 106 1.62 17.29 15.33
N LEU A 107 0.51 17.26 14.58
CA LEU A 107 -0.49 18.33 14.59
C LEU A 107 -1.24 18.42 15.91
N SER A 108 -1.49 17.29 16.59
CA SER A 108 -2.12 17.26 17.92
C SER A 108 -1.35 18.05 18.99
N ARG A 109 -0.07 18.37 18.78
CA ARG A 109 0.71 19.21 19.71
C ARG A 109 0.24 20.66 19.75
N TYR A 110 -0.56 21.08 18.78
CA TYR A 110 -1.15 22.42 18.71
C TYR A 110 -2.58 22.45 19.26
N ASP A 111 -3.12 21.35 19.78
CA ASP A 111 -4.43 21.32 20.44
C ASP A 111 -4.41 22.29 21.65
N GLU A 112 -5.39 23.20 21.71
CA GLU A 112 -5.51 24.19 22.80
C GLU A 112 -5.71 23.48 24.15
N GLY A 113 -4.99 23.93 25.20
CA GLY A 113 -5.04 23.33 26.54
C GLY A 113 -3.92 22.33 26.84
N THR A 114 -3.06 21.98 25.87
CA THR A 114 -1.86 21.19 26.12
C THR A 114 -0.68 22.06 26.59
N LEU A 115 0.21 21.53 27.45
CA LEU A 115 1.36 22.26 28.04
C LEU A 115 2.29 22.92 27.01
N PHE A 116 2.28 22.44 25.77
CA PHE A 116 3.13 22.95 24.69
C PHE A 116 2.44 23.99 23.80
N SER A 117 1.12 24.15 23.89
CA SER A 117 0.37 25.12 23.07
C SER A 117 0.87 26.56 23.26
N SER A 118 1.17 26.96 24.49
CA SER A 118 1.72 28.27 24.85
C SER A 118 3.18 28.46 24.42
N PHE A 119 4.01 27.42 24.49
CA PHE A 119 5.42 27.48 24.06
C PHE A 119 5.57 27.47 22.53
N LEU A 120 4.78 26.67 21.83
CA LEU A 120 4.82 26.54 20.37
C LEU A 120 4.13 27.70 19.66
N SER A 121 3.21 28.41 20.32
CA SER A 121 2.60 29.65 19.80
C SER A 121 3.64 30.75 19.50
N PHE A 122 4.76 30.78 20.24
CA PHE A 122 5.84 31.76 20.01
C PHE A 122 6.68 31.47 18.76
N THR A 123 6.74 30.22 18.31
CA THR A 123 7.40 29.83 17.06
C THR A 123 6.34 29.67 15.98
N LYS A 124 6.32 30.50 14.92
CA LYS A 124 5.41 30.26 13.79
C LYS A 124 5.62 28.82 13.29
N PRO A 125 4.66 27.90 13.47
CA PRO A 125 4.83 26.57 12.91
C PRO A 125 4.83 26.71 11.39
N GLY A 126 5.96 26.41 10.76
CA GLY A 126 6.08 26.45 9.30
C GLY A 126 5.20 25.36 8.67
N MET A 127 4.71 25.55 7.46
CA MET A 127 3.91 24.55 6.70
C MET A 127 4.68 23.25 6.36
N ASP A 128 5.91 23.11 6.84
CA ASP A 128 6.85 22.01 6.58
C ASP A 128 6.24 20.61 6.78
N VAL A 129 5.38 20.42 7.79
CA VAL A 129 4.73 19.12 8.04
C VAL A 129 3.74 18.76 6.91
N ALA A 130 2.94 19.74 6.47
CA ALA A 130 1.99 19.58 5.37
C ALA A 130 2.73 19.35 4.05
N ASP A 131 3.72 20.19 3.76
CA ASP A 131 4.52 20.13 2.54
C ASP A 131 5.29 18.81 2.42
N ALA A 132 5.85 18.32 3.53
CA ALA A 132 6.52 17.03 3.57
C ALA A 132 5.55 15.87 3.32
N TYR A 133 4.33 15.91 3.88
CA TYR A 133 3.32 14.89 3.63
C TYR A 133 2.82 14.91 2.17
N VAL A 134 2.52 16.10 1.64
CA VAL A 134 2.14 16.28 0.23
C VAL A 134 3.23 15.77 -0.71
N THR A 135 4.50 16.08 -0.41
CA THR A 135 5.65 15.57 -1.17
C THR A 135 5.73 14.05 -1.13
N PHE A 136 5.55 13.45 0.06
CA PHE A 136 5.49 11.98 0.21
C PHE A 136 4.37 11.37 -0.63
N VAL A 137 3.16 11.95 -0.59
CA VAL A 137 2.00 11.46 -1.33
C VAL A 137 2.29 11.50 -2.84
N ARG A 138 2.69 12.66 -3.36
CA ARG A 138 3.00 12.85 -4.80
C ARG A 138 4.06 11.87 -5.26
N HIS A 139 5.20 11.83 -4.57
CA HIS A 139 6.29 10.96 -4.95
C HIS A 139 5.90 9.48 -4.93
N SER A 140 5.12 9.05 -3.93
CA SER A 140 4.66 7.66 -3.84
C SER A 140 3.71 7.32 -4.99
N GLN A 141 2.80 8.23 -5.33
CA GLN A 141 1.89 8.03 -6.47
C GLN A 141 2.65 7.99 -7.80
N ASP A 142 3.61 8.89 -8.01
CA ASP A 142 4.40 8.96 -9.24
C ASP A 142 5.19 7.66 -9.46
N VAL A 143 5.88 7.17 -8.42
CA VAL A 143 6.64 5.91 -8.50
C VAL A 143 5.72 4.72 -8.75
N LEU A 144 4.56 4.66 -8.10
CA LEU A 144 3.62 3.55 -8.29
C LEU A 144 3.06 3.53 -9.72
N ARG A 145 2.59 4.68 -10.23
CA ARG A 145 2.09 4.82 -11.62
C ARG A 145 3.16 4.53 -12.66
N ASP A 146 4.39 4.97 -12.43
CA ASP A 146 5.48 4.81 -13.40
C ASP A 146 6.03 3.38 -13.45
N LYS A 147 5.94 2.62 -12.34
CA LYS A 147 6.68 1.36 -12.20
C LYS A 147 5.83 0.11 -12.07
N VAL A 148 4.54 0.21 -11.74
CA VAL A 148 3.65 -0.96 -11.69
C VAL A 148 2.91 -1.05 -13.02
N ASN A 149 2.97 -2.22 -13.64
CA ASN A 149 2.51 -2.41 -15.02
C ASN A 149 0.98 -2.55 -15.15
N GLU A 150 0.29 -2.95 -14.07
CA GLU A 150 -1.14 -3.25 -14.08
C GLU A 150 -1.93 -2.09 -13.45
N GLU A 151 -2.66 -1.35 -14.29
CA GLU A 151 -3.43 -0.17 -13.88
C GLU A 151 -4.49 -0.52 -12.85
N MET A 152 -5.14 -1.69 -12.99
CA MET A 152 -6.16 -2.13 -12.03
C MET A 152 -5.59 -2.27 -10.60
N TYR A 153 -4.31 -2.64 -10.46
CA TYR A 153 -3.67 -2.72 -9.14
C TYR A 153 -3.41 -1.33 -8.57
N ILE A 154 -3.06 -0.36 -9.42
CA ILE A 154 -2.85 1.03 -9.05
C ILE A 154 -4.14 1.70 -8.62
N GLU A 155 -5.21 1.55 -9.40
CA GLU A 155 -6.53 2.09 -9.06
C GLU A 155 -7.03 1.57 -7.71
N ARG A 156 -6.96 0.26 -7.48
CA ARG A 156 -7.37 -0.35 -6.21
C ARG A 156 -6.53 0.13 -5.03
N LEU A 157 -5.23 0.27 -5.23
CA LEU A 157 -4.32 0.76 -4.20
C LEU A 157 -4.67 2.21 -3.83
N PHE A 158 -4.88 3.08 -4.80
CA PHE A 158 -5.20 4.49 -4.54
C PHE A 158 -6.59 4.68 -3.95
N ASP A 159 -7.58 3.90 -4.39
CA ASP A 159 -8.91 3.91 -3.78
C ASP A 159 -8.84 3.48 -2.31
N GLN A 160 -8.19 2.35 -2.01
CA GLN A 160 -8.04 1.88 -0.62
C GLN A 160 -7.22 2.86 0.23
N TRP A 161 -6.17 3.47 -0.34
CA TRP A 161 -5.37 4.48 0.35
C TRP A 161 -6.19 5.73 0.67
N TYR A 162 -6.95 6.25 -0.30
CA TYR A 162 -7.80 7.42 -0.12
C TYR A 162 -8.84 7.17 0.98
N ASN A 163 -9.60 6.07 0.87
CA ASN A 163 -10.63 5.72 1.86
C ASN A 163 -10.05 5.55 3.26
N SER A 164 -8.92 4.86 3.39
CA SER A 164 -8.26 4.67 4.70
C SER A 164 -7.75 5.99 5.28
N SER A 165 -7.20 6.87 4.44
CA SER A 165 -6.72 8.19 4.87
C SER A 165 -7.87 9.07 5.34
N MET A 166 -8.97 9.10 4.58
CA MET A 166 -10.17 9.86 4.96
C MET A 166 -10.75 9.36 6.27
N ASN A 167 -10.83 8.05 6.48
CA ASN A 167 -11.30 7.48 7.74
C ASN A 167 -10.44 7.94 8.92
N VAL A 168 -9.10 7.88 8.80
CA VAL A 168 -8.20 8.31 9.88
C VAL A 168 -8.31 9.81 10.16
N ILE A 169 -8.43 10.64 9.12
CA ILE A 169 -8.64 12.09 9.28
C ILE A 169 -9.98 12.36 9.96
N CYS A 170 -11.06 11.71 9.52
CA CYS A 170 -12.39 11.84 10.12
C CYS A 170 -12.40 11.43 11.59
N THR A 171 -11.76 10.31 11.94
CA THR A 171 -11.63 9.90 13.35
C THR A 171 -10.84 10.93 14.15
N TRP A 172 -9.69 11.39 13.64
CA TRP A 172 -8.86 12.38 14.31
C TRP A 172 -9.58 13.71 14.57
N LEU A 173 -10.44 14.14 13.63
CA LEU A 173 -11.30 15.33 13.77
C LEU A 173 -12.44 15.11 14.77
N THR A 174 -13.06 13.93 14.73
CA THR A 174 -14.17 13.55 15.63
C THR A 174 -13.71 13.56 17.09
N ASP A 175 -12.51 13.04 17.38
CA ASP A 175 -11.90 13.05 18.72
C ASP A 175 -11.64 14.48 19.25
N ARG A 176 -11.77 15.50 18.40
CA ARG A 176 -11.51 16.91 18.70
C ARG A 176 -12.73 17.80 18.54
N MET A 177 -13.94 17.23 18.42
CA MET A 177 -15.16 18.03 18.27
C MET A 177 -15.38 19.02 19.43
N ASP A 178 -14.96 18.65 20.64
CA ASP A 178 -15.09 19.47 21.85
C ASP A 178 -13.89 20.42 22.06
N LEU A 179 -12.89 20.37 21.18
CA LEU A 179 -11.67 21.19 21.24
C LEU A 179 -11.69 22.24 20.12
N GLN A 180 -11.26 23.47 20.42
CA GLN A 180 -11.02 24.45 19.37
C GLN A 180 -9.74 24.08 18.62
N LEU A 181 -9.86 23.78 17.32
CA LEU A 181 -8.71 23.52 16.47
C LEU A 181 -7.91 24.82 16.28
N HIS A 182 -6.59 24.72 16.43
CA HIS A 182 -5.68 25.83 16.18
C HIS A 182 -5.66 26.15 14.67
N ILE A 183 -5.53 27.44 14.32
CA ILE A 183 -5.57 27.91 12.92
C ILE A 183 -4.54 27.23 12.00
N TYR A 184 -3.42 26.75 12.57
CA TYR A 184 -2.42 25.99 11.83
C TYR A 184 -2.91 24.59 11.43
N GLN A 185 -3.70 23.92 12.28
CA GLN A 185 -4.28 22.62 11.97
C GLN A 185 -5.30 22.75 10.83
N LEU A 186 -6.15 23.79 10.88
CA LEU A 186 -7.11 24.11 9.81
C LEU A 186 -6.45 24.43 8.46
N LYS A 187 -5.24 25.01 8.46
CA LYS A 187 -4.50 25.31 7.22
C LYS A 187 -3.74 24.10 6.67
N THR A 188 -3.56 23.06 7.47
CA THR A 188 -2.74 21.88 7.13
C THR A 188 -3.60 20.72 6.65
N LEU A 189 -4.81 20.56 7.20
CA LEU A 189 -5.83 19.62 6.74
C LEU A 189 -6.43 20.09 5.41
#